data_AF-A0A9D4XYK9-F1
#
_entry.id   AF-A0A9D4XYK9-F1
#
_cell.length_a   1.000
_cell.length_b   1.000
_cell.length_c   1.000
_cell.angle_alpha   90.00
_cell.angle_beta   90.00
_cell.angle_gamma   90.00
#
_symmetry.space_group_name_H-M   'P 1'
#
loop_
_entity.id
_entity.type
_entity.pdbx_description
1 polymer ?
#
loop_
_entity_poly.entity_id
_entity_poly.type
_entity_poly.pdbx_seq_one_letter_code
_entity_poly.pdbx_strand_id
1 'polypeptide(L)'
;MKLLWKTHMRLQVIKLVFALFVVTLLCLAESKKAKIVTASFEYNGINCRAHSASSTDFGGVGDGVTSSTKAFQSAISNLSQYGSEGGSQLFVPAGKWLTGSFSLTSHFTLYLDKDAVLLASQDITELEKESGFYFNMKYFEEKVQAGEWDEVEKYLSGFTKVDDNRYSMKIFFEIRKQKYLEALDRQDKAKAVEILGE
;
A
#
# COMPACT_ATOMS: atom_id res chain seq x y z
N MET A 1 5.82 -53.08 49.60
CA MET A 1 6.06 -52.61 48.22
C MET A 1 5.36 -51.29 47.86
N LYS A 2 4.12 -51.00 48.30
CA LYS A 2 3.40 -49.75 47.94
C LYS A 2 3.99 -48.45 48.54
N LEU A 3 4.68 -48.51 49.69
CA LEU A 3 5.32 -47.34 50.31
C LEU A 3 6.59 -46.86 49.56
N LEU A 4 7.40 -47.79 49.05
CA LEU A 4 8.63 -47.47 48.31
C LEU A 4 8.34 -46.83 46.94
N TRP A 5 7.26 -47.25 46.27
CA TRP A 5 6.80 -46.60 45.03
C TRP A 5 6.29 -45.17 45.29
N LYS A 6 5.59 -44.96 46.41
CA LYS A 6 5.05 -43.64 46.79
C LYS A 6 6.16 -42.65 47.18
N THR A 7 7.23 -43.11 47.83
CA THR A 7 8.40 -42.26 48.14
C THR A 7 9.23 -41.96 46.89
N HIS A 8 9.41 -42.93 46.00
CA HIS A 8 10.10 -42.72 44.72
C HIS A 8 9.36 -41.72 43.82
N MET A 9 8.05 -41.85 43.67
CA MET A 9 7.21 -40.93 42.90
C MET A 9 7.18 -39.52 43.53
N ARG A 10 7.15 -39.43 44.87
CA ARG A 10 7.28 -38.14 45.58
C ARG A 10 8.63 -37.47 45.34
N LEU A 11 9.73 -38.22 45.34
CA LEU A 11 11.05 -37.67 45.03
C LEU A 11 11.13 -37.13 43.59
N GLN A 12 10.52 -37.82 42.62
CA GLN A 12 10.50 -37.36 41.23
C GLN A 12 9.66 -36.09 41.05
N VAL A 13 8.50 -36.00 41.71
CA VAL A 13 7.65 -34.80 41.68
C VAL A 13 8.37 -33.61 42.33
N ILE A 14 9.05 -33.82 43.47
CA ILE A 14 9.82 -32.75 44.14
C ILE A 14 10.95 -32.26 43.23
N LYS A 15 11.67 -33.15 42.54
CA LYS A 15 12.72 -32.77 41.57
C LYS A 15 12.15 -31.96 40.40
N LEU A 16 10.98 -32.33 39.88
CA LEU A 16 10.29 -31.62 38.81
C LEU A 16 9.81 -30.23 39.23
N VAL A 17 9.23 -30.10 40.41
CA VAL A 17 8.79 -28.80 40.96
C VAL A 17 10.00 -27.89 41.20
N PHE A 18 11.11 -28.43 41.72
CA PHE A 18 12.33 -27.65 41.93
C PHE A 18 12.95 -27.20 40.60
N ALA A 19 12.97 -28.07 39.58
CA ALA A 19 13.45 -27.70 38.25
C ALA A 19 12.59 -26.61 37.60
N LEU A 20 11.26 -26.71 37.71
CA LEU A 20 10.33 -25.68 37.23
C LEU A 20 10.53 -24.35 37.97
N PHE A 21 10.71 -24.38 39.29
CA PHE A 21 10.96 -23.19 40.10
C PHE A 21 12.27 -22.49 39.69
N VAL A 22 13.34 -23.26 39.46
CA VAL A 22 14.63 -22.73 38.98
C VAL A 22 14.49 -22.12 37.58
N VAL A 23 13.72 -22.73 36.67
CA VAL A 23 13.45 -22.16 35.34
C VAL A 23 12.68 -20.84 35.44
N THR A 24 11.66 -20.75 36.30
CA THR A 24 10.93 -19.48 36.52
C THR A 24 11.83 -18.40 37.13
N LEU A 25 12.73 -18.76 38.05
CA LEU A 25 13.71 -17.81 38.61
C LEU A 25 14.73 -17.33 37.57
N LEU A 26 15.17 -18.21 36.66
CA LEU A 26 16.06 -17.85 35.56
C LEU A 26 15.36 -17.00 34.50
N CYS A 27 14.07 -17.24 34.20
CA CYS A 27 13.29 -16.42 33.26
C CYS A 27 13.02 -15.01 33.78
N LEU A 28 12.95 -14.79 35.09
CA LEU A 28 12.80 -13.47 35.70
C LEU A 28 14.09 -12.62 35.66
N ALA A 29 15.24 -13.23 35.35
CA ALA A 29 16.53 -12.55 35.37
C ALA A 29 16.91 -11.88 34.02
N GLU A 30 16.13 -12.04 32.95
CA GLU A 30 16.37 -11.35 31.68
C GLU A 30 15.36 -10.23 31.42
N SER A 31 15.39 -9.19 32.26
CA SER A 31 14.96 -7.87 31.80
C SER A 31 16.15 -7.17 31.16
N LYS A 32 16.41 -7.47 29.89
CA LYS A 32 17.34 -6.67 29.08
C LYS A 32 16.71 -5.29 28.93
N LYS A 33 17.16 -4.32 29.74
CA LYS A 33 16.94 -2.91 29.39
C LYS A 33 17.59 -2.71 28.03
N ALA A 34 16.77 -2.59 26.99
CA ALA A 34 17.20 -2.08 25.71
C ALA A 34 17.82 -0.72 26.00
N LYS A 35 19.14 -0.61 25.80
CA LYS A 35 19.80 0.68 25.74
C LYS A 35 19.15 1.39 24.57
N ILE A 36 18.29 2.36 24.85
CA ILE A 36 17.89 3.34 23.84
C ILE A 36 19.20 3.93 23.39
N VAL A 37 19.67 3.51 22.22
CA VAL A 37 20.73 4.19 21.51
C VAL A 37 20.08 5.50 21.08
N THR A 38 20.16 6.51 21.94
CA THR A 38 20.15 7.91 21.53
C THR A 38 21.44 8.12 20.77
N ALA A 39 21.55 7.50 19.60
CA ALA A 39 22.28 8.11 18.52
C ALA A 39 21.48 9.37 18.25
N SER A 40 21.96 10.49 18.76
CA SER A 40 21.72 11.77 18.12
C SER A 40 22.29 11.60 16.71
N PHE A 41 21.49 11.03 15.81
CA PHE A 41 21.67 11.28 14.40
C PHE A 41 21.51 12.79 14.35
N GLU A 42 22.64 13.50 14.24
CA GLU A 42 22.61 14.90 13.86
C GLU A 42 21.91 14.91 12.50
N TYR A 43 20.60 15.11 12.57
CA TYR A 43 19.82 15.46 11.42
C TYR A 43 20.31 16.86 11.07
N ASN A 44 21.30 16.92 10.17
CA ASN A 44 21.66 18.16 9.49
C ASN A 44 20.33 18.70 8.98
N GLY A 45 19.85 19.77 9.63
CA GLY A 45 18.51 20.30 9.41
C GLY A 45 18.25 20.44 7.92
N ILE A 46 17.00 20.22 7.52
CA ILE A 46 16.50 20.36 6.15
C ILE A 46 17.25 21.52 5.50
N ASN A 47 18.23 21.21 4.65
CA ASN A 47 18.79 22.19 3.75
C ASN A 47 17.56 22.68 3.00
N CYS A 48 17.17 23.96 3.13
CA CYS A 48 15.99 24.50 2.46
C CYS A 48 16.12 24.09 0.99
N ARG A 49 15.33 23.10 0.56
CA ARG A 49 15.42 22.60 -0.81
C ARG A 49 15.06 23.80 -1.66
N ALA A 50 15.92 24.16 -2.61
CA ALA A 50 15.67 25.32 -3.47
C ALA A 50 14.33 25.18 -4.22
N HIS A 51 13.93 23.93 -4.47
CA HIS A 51 12.71 23.55 -5.16
C HIS A 51 11.70 22.95 -4.20
N SER A 52 10.52 23.56 -4.10
CA SER A 52 9.41 23.03 -3.31
C SER A 52 8.07 23.29 -3.99
N ALA A 53 7.12 22.39 -3.76
CA ALA A 53 5.74 22.54 -4.16
C ALA A 53 4.82 21.92 -3.10
N SER A 54 3.55 22.32 -3.08
CA SER A 54 2.55 21.74 -2.18
C SER A 54 1.78 20.61 -2.85
N SER A 55 1.35 19.61 -2.08
CA SER A 55 0.45 18.56 -2.57
C SER A 55 -0.87 19.10 -3.14
N THR A 56 -1.34 20.27 -2.68
CA THR A 56 -2.54 20.94 -3.22
C THR A 56 -2.34 21.45 -4.64
N ASP A 57 -1.11 21.82 -5.01
CA ASP A 57 -0.78 22.36 -6.34
C ASP A 57 -0.97 21.30 -7.44
N PHE A 58 -0.97 20.02 -7.05
CA PHE A 58 -1.19 18.87 -7.91
C PHE A 58 -2.59 18.27 -7.76
N GLY A 59 -3.52 19.00 -7.13
CA GLY A 59 -4.92 18.59 -6.98
C GLY A 59 -5.19 17.62 -5.83
N GLY A 60 -4.25 17.47 -4.89
CA GLY A 60 -4.50 16.68 -3.69
C GLY A 60 -5.48 17.37 -2.73
N VAL A 61 -6.29 16.58 -2.04
CA VAL A 61 -7.34 17.07 -1.12
C VAL A 61 -7.16 16.45 0.27
N GLY A 62 -7.04 17.30 1.28
CA GLY A 62 -6.79 16.92 2.67
C GLY A 62 -8.04 16.59 3.50
N ASP A 63 -9.07 15.97 2.89
CA ASP A 63 -10.36 15.65 3.54
C ASP A 63 -10.43 14.26 4.21
N GLY A 64 -9.45 13.38 3.93
CA GLY A 64 -9.37 12.00 4.41
C GLY A 64 -10.26 11.02 3.66
N VAL A 65 -10.91 11.46 2.58
CA VAL A 65 -11.88 10.69 1.79
C VAL A 65 -11.44 10.59 0.33
N THR A 66 -11.00 11.70 -0.25
CA THR A 66 -10.56 11.78 -1.63
C THR A 66 -9.17 11.16 -1.77
N SER A 67 -9.04 10.17 -2.66
CA SER A 67 -7.74 9.57 -2.97
C SER A 67 -6.83 10.59 -3.65
N SER A 68 -5.76 10.97 -2.94
CA SER A 68 -4.72 11.90 -3.39
C SER A 68 -3.54 11.17 -4.06
N THR A 69 -3.62 9.86 -4.30
CA THR A 69 -2.52 9.04 -4.85
C THR A 69 -1.90 9.64 -6.12
N LYS A 70 -2.74 10.02 -7.08
CA LYS A 70 -2.30 10.65 -8.34
C LYS A 70 -1.64 12.00 -8.11
N ALA A 71 -2.16 12.81 -7.19
CA ALA A 71 -1.58 14.11 -6.87
C ALA A 71 -0.17 13.96 -6.30
N PHE A 72 0.04 13.01 -5.39
CA PHE A 72 1.37 12.70 -4.84
C PHE A 72 2.32 12.17 -5.92
N GLN A 73 1.87 11.23 -6.77
CA GLN A 73 2.69 10.70 -7.87
C GLN A 73 3.09 11.80 -8.87
N SER A 74 2.15 12.68 -9.26
CA SER A 74 2.43 13.81 -10.14
C SER A 74 3.37 14.82 -9.49
N ALA A 75 3.19 15.13 -8.21
CA ALA A 75 4.08 16.02 -7.47
C ALA A 75 5.50 15.49 -7.41
N ILE A 76 5.67 14.21 -7.06
CA ILE A 76 6.98 13.55 -6.99
C ILE A 76 7.62 13.51 -8.38
N SER A 77 6.87 13.14 -9.42
CA SER A 77 7.38 13.12 -10.79
C SER A 77 7.88 14.49 -11.24
N ASN A 78 7.10 15.54 -10.99
CA ASN A 78 7.49 16.92 -11.32
C ASN A 78 8.74 17.36 -10.55
N LEU A 79 8.80 17.09 -9.25
CA LEU A 79 9.90 17.51 -8.37
C LEU A 79 11.16 16.64 -8.53
N SER A 80 11.05 15.45 -9.11
CA SER A 80 12.18 14.52 -9.29
C SER A 80 13.27 15.07 -10.21
N GLN A 81 12.92 15.97 -11.13
CA GLN A 81 13.85 16.59 -12.07
C GLN A 81 14.97 17.38 -11.37
N TYR A 82 14.74 17.83 -10.14
CA TYR A 82 15.69 18.63 -9.37
C TYR A 82 16.70 17.79 -8.57
N GLY A 83 16.74 16.47 -8.77
CA GLY A 83 17.63 15.56 -8.04
C GLY A 83 19.12 15.96 -8.14
N SER A 84 19.57 16.46 -9.29
CA SER A 84 20.95 16.94 -9.51
C SER A 84 21.24 18.31 -8.90
N GLU A 85 20.23 19.07 -8.50
CA GLU A 85 20.34 20.43 -7.96
C GLU A 85 20.25 20.46 -6.42
N GLY A 86 20.57 19.34 -5.78
CA GLY A 86 20.40 19.19 -4.33
C GLY A 86 18.98 18.76 -3.94
N GLY A 87 18.14 18.41 -4.90
CA GLY A 87 16.85 17.77 -4.66
C GLY A 87 15.69 18.72 -4.44
N SER A 88 14.58 18.18 -3.95
CA SER A 88 13.30 18.89 -3.85
C SER A 88 12.51 18.54 -2.60
N GLN A 89 11.53 19.38 -2.27
CA GLN A 89 10.62 19.18 -1.13
C GLN A 89 9.15 19.22 -1.57
N LEU A 90 8.40 18.17 -1.23
CA LEU A 90 6.94 18.18 -1.28
C LEU A 90 6.38 18.54 0.09
N PHE A 91 5.63 19.64 0.16
CA PHE A 91 4.95 20.10 1.36
C PHE A 91 3.51 19.57 1.41
N VAL A 92 3.16 18.86 2.48
CA VAL A 92 1.80 18.37 2.75
C VAL A 92 1.18 19.21 3.87
N PRO A 93 0.20 20.07 3.55
CA PRO A 93 -0.49 20.90 4.54
C PRO A 93 -1.24 20.08 5.59
N ALA A 94 -1.60 20.73 6.69
CA ALA A 94 -2.53 20.20 7.69
C ALA A 94 -3.81 19.65 7.03
N GLY A 95 -4.23 18.46 7.46
CA GLY A 95 -5.36 17.75 6.84
C GLY A 95 -5.18 16.23 6.87
N LYS A 96 -6.19 15.50 6.40
CA LYS A 96 -6.14 14.05 6.26
C LYS A 96 -6.00 13.68 4.79
N TRP A 97 -4.98 12.93 4.43
CA TRP A 97 -4.64 12.68 3.04
C TRP A 97 -4.73 11.18 2.77
N LEU A 98 -5.84 10.73 2.17
CA LEU A 98 -5.97 9.34 1.74
C LEU A 98 -5.10 9.12 0.51
N THR A 99 -4.19 8.15 0.56
CA THR A 99 -3.29 7.83 -0.54
C THR A 99 -2.97 6.35 -0.60
N GLY A 100 -2.84 5.83 -1.81
CA GLY A 100 -2.22 4.56 -2.15
C GLY A 100 -0.70 4.64 -2.02
N SER A 101 0.01 3.68 -2.62
CA SER A 101 1.46 3.64 -2.53
C SER A 101 2.09 4.66 -3.48
N PHE A 102 3.24 5.20 -3.07
CA PHE A 102 4.03 6.08 -3.93
C PHE A 102 5.51 5.91 -3.65
N SER A 103 6.30 6.03 -4.71
CA SER A 103 7.75 5.88 -4.66
C SER A 103 8.42 7.24 -4.62
N LEU A 104 9.25 7.48 -3.62
CA LEU A 104 10.09 8.67 -3.55
C LEU A 104 11.36 8.48 -4.39
N THR A 105 11.90 9.59 -4.91
CA THR A 105 13.18 9.62 -5.62
C THR A 105 14.33 10.02 -4.68
N SER A 106 15.56 9.86 -5.14
CA SER A 106 16.74 10.36 -4.42
C SER A 106 16.68 11.87 -4.18
N HIS A 107 17.29 12.33 -3.09
CA HIS A 107 17.34 13.74 -2.67
C HIS A 107 15.94 14.40 -2.53
N PHE A 108 14.94 13.63 -2.12
CA PHE A 108 13.58 14.13 -1.93
C PHE A 108 13.26 14.32 -0.44
N THR A 109 12.55 15.40 -0.10
CA THR A 109 12.02 15.65 1.25
C THR A 109 10.49 15.66 1.18
N LEU A 110 9.83 14.72 1.86
CA LEU A 110 8.39 14.80 2.11
C LEU A 110 8.18 15.48 3.46
N TYR A 111 7.70 16.72 3.46
CA TYR A 111 7.44 17.49 4.67
C TYR A 111 5.96 17.42 5.03
N LEU A 112 5.67 16.95 6.24
CA LEU A 112 4.32 16.90 6.79
C LEU A 112 4.16 18.04 7.82
N ASP A 113 3.17 18.90 7.61
CA ASP A 113 2.78 19.90 8.62
C ASP A 113 2.30 19.21 9.91
N LYS A 114 2.30 19.93 11.04
CA LYS A 114 2.03 19.43 12.39
C LYS A 114 0.71 18.67 12.55
N ASP A 115 -0.27 18.95 11.70
CA ASP A 115 -1.59 18.31 11.69
C ASP A 115 -1.87 17.54 10.37
N ALA A 116 -0.83 17.24 9.59
CA ALA A 116 -0.95 16.42 8.40
C ALA A 116 -0.97 14.93 8.79
N VAL A 117 -2.02 14.23 8.38
CA VAL A 117 -2.18 12.79 8.61
C VAL A 117 -2.29 12.09 7.26
N LEU A 118 -1.30 11.24 6.93
CA LEU A 118 -1.40 10.35 5.77
C LEU A 118 -2.22 9.11 6.16
N LEU A 119 -3.30 8.86 5.43
CA LEU A 119 -4.14 7.68 5.57
C LEU A 119 -3.80 6.72 4.42
N ALA A 120 -3.37 5.51 4.74
CA ALA A 120 -3.13 4.49 3.74
C ALA A 120 -4.45 3.92 3.20
N SER A 121 -4.61 3.95 1.88
CA SER A 121 -5.71 3.25 1.19
C SER A 121 -5.73 1.78 1.60
N GLN A 122 -6.91 1.26 1.92
CA GLN A 122 -7.13 -0.16 2.22
C GLN A 122 -7.61 -0.93 0.98
N ASP A 123 -7.67 -0.27 -0.18
CA ASP A 123 -8.02 -0.90 -1.44
C ASP A 123 -6.83 -1.74 -1.94
N ILE A 124 -6.94 -3.06 -1.74
CA ILE A 124 -5.94 -4.03 -2.21
C ILE A 124 -5.77 -3.94 -3.74
N THR A 125 -6.84 -3.64 -4.47
CA THR A 125 -6.77 -3.55 -5.94
C THR A 125 -5.92 -2.36 -6.38
N GLU A 126 -5.89 -1.27 -5.61
CA GLU A 126 -5.00 -0.13 -5.86
C GLU A 126 -3.54 -0.57 -5.78
N LEU A 127 -3.16 -1.32 -4.73
CA LEU A 127 -1.82 -1.88 -4.58
C LEU A 127 -1.47 -2.92 -5.65
N GLU A 128 -2.40 -3.79 -6.02
CA GLU A 128 -2.21 -4.78 -7.09
C GLU A 128 -1.91 -4.09 -8.44
N LYS A 129 -2.72 -3.08 -8.79
CA LYS A 129 -2.54 -2.28 -10.03
C LYS A 129 -1.24 -1.48 -10.02
N GLU A 130 -0.86 -0.90 -8.89
CA GLU A 130 0.37 -0.09 -8.78
C GLU A 130 1.64 -0.92 -8.79
N SER A 131 1.61 -2.08 -8.11
CA SER A 131 2.77 -2.97 -8.05
C SER A 131 2.96 -3.76 -9.33
N GLY A 132 1.88 -4.06 -10.06
CA GLY A 132 1.88 -4.92 -11.24
C GLY A 132 2.34 -6.36 -10.96
N PHE A 133 2.53 -6.73 -9.69
CA PHE A 133 3.20 -7.97 -9.29
C PHE A 133 2.23 -9.16 -9.22
N TYR A 134 0.99 -8.90 -8.84
CA TYR A 134 -0.02 -9.92 -8.61
C TYR A 134 -1.33 -9.54 -9.30
N PHE A 135 -1.75 -10.38 -10.24
CA PHE A 135 -3.05 -10.26 -10.89
C PHE A 135 -4.07 -11.15 -10.15
N ASN A 136 -5.04 -10.52 -9.52
CA ASN A 136 -6.08 -11.21 -8.77
C ASN A 136 -7.16 -11.73 -9.71
N MET A 137 -6.97 -12.95 -10.21
CA MET A 137 -7.89 -13.58 -11.14
C MET A 137 -9.31 -13.68 -10.57
N LYS A 138 -9.44 -13.96 -9.27
CA LYS A 138 -10.75 -14.09 -8.62
C LYS A 138 -11.53 -12.77 -8.65
N TYR A 139 -10.88 -11.67 -8.28
CA TYR A 139 -11.49 -10.33 -8.38
C TYR A 139 -11.87 -10.01 -9.82
N PHE A 140 -10.97 -10.26 -10.77
CA PHE A 140 -11.22 -10.01 -12.19
C PHE A 140 -12.44 -10.79 -12.72
N GLU A 141 -12.52 -12.09 -12.43
CA GLU A 141 -13.64 -12.96 -12.81
C GLU A 141 -14.96 -12.49 -12.17
N GLU A 142 -14.95 -12.14 -10.89
CA GLU A 142 -16.13 -11.61 -10.19
C GLU A 142 -16.65 -10.34 -10.87
N LYS A 143 -15.76 -9.42 -11.28
CA LYS A 143 -16.12 -8.18 -11.98
C LYS A 143 -16.62 -8.41 -13.41
N VAL A 144 -16.02 -9.35 -14.13
CA VAL A 144 -16.49 -9.77 -15.46
C VAL A 144 -17.89 -10.37 -15.36
N GLN A 145 -18.14 -11.26 -14.39
CA GLN A 145 -19.45 -11.88 -14.20
C GLN A 145 -20.53 -10.88 -13.75
N ALA A 146 -20.15 -9.85 -13.00
CA ALA A 146 -21.05 -8.77 -12.61
C ALA A 146 -21.37 -7.80 -13.76
N GLY A 147 -20.68 -7.88 -14.90
CA GLY A 147 -20.79 -6.93 -16.01
C GLY A 147 -20.25 -5.53 -15.65
N GLU A 148 -19.36 -5.44 -14.67
CA GLU A 148 -18.71 -4.19 -14.24
C GLU A 148 -17.53 -3.85 -15.16
N TRP A 149 -17.78 -3.75 -16.47
CA TRP A 149 -16.75 -3.64 -17.50
C TRP A 149 -15.79 -2.45 -17.33
N ASP A 150 -16.28 -1.32 -16.81
CA ASP A 150 -15.45 -0.14 -16.55
C ASP A 150 -14.39 -0.44 -15.48
N GLU A 151 -14.73 -1.24 -14.46
CA GLU A 151 -13.77 -1.65 -13.43
C GLU A 151 -12.86 -2.77 -13.93
N VAL A 152 -13.35 -3.68 -14.79
CA VAL A 152 -12.55 -4.71 -15.47
C VAL A 152 -11.45 -4.07 -16.33
N GLU A 153 -11.81 -3.09 -17.17
CA GLU A 153 -10.86 -2.38 -18.04
C GLU A 153 -9.86 -1.57 -17.20
N LYS A 154 -10.35 -0.85 -16.18
CA LYS A 154 -9.50 -0.11 -15.23
C LYS A 154 -8.53 -1.02 -14.48
N TYR A 155 -8.97 -2.19 -14.01
CA TYR A 155 -8.10 -3.16 -13.34
C TYR A 155 -7.04 -3.72 -14.28
N LEU A 156 -7.43 -4.16 -15.46
CA LEU A 156 -6.51 -4.68 -16.47
C LEU A 156 -5.47 -3.64 -16.89
N SER A 157 -5.85 -2.36 -16.98
CA SER A 157 -4.95 -1.26 -17.35
C SER A 157 -3.77 -1.06 -16.38
N GLY A 158 -3.88 -1.57 -15.15
CA GLY A 158 -2.76 -1.59 -14.19
C GLY A 158 -1.64 -2.55 -14.57
N PHE A 159 -1.92 -3.54 -15.42
CA PHE A 159 -0.97 -4.61 -15.78
C PHE A 159 -0.49 -4.52 -17.22
N THR A 160 -1.31 -3.99 -18.13
CA THR A 160 -0.95 -3.83 -19.53
C THR A 160 -1.79 -2.75 -20.22
N LYS A 161 -1.26 -2.16 -21.27
CA LYS A 161 -1.91 -1.20 -22.15
C LYS A 161 -2.30 -1.83 -23.48
N VAL A 162 -3.25 -1.20 -24.18
CA VAL A 162 -3.76 -1.67 -25.48
C VAL A 162 -2.63 -1.84 -26.51
N ASP A 163 -1.63 -0.97 -26.46
CA ASP A 163 -0.52 -0.87 -27.40
C ASP A 163 0.73 -1.65 -27.00
N ASP A 164 0.75 -2.31 -25.84
CA ASP A 164 1.93 -3.04 -25.37
C ASP A 164 2.30 -4.21 -26.31
N ASN A 165 1.30 -5.00 -26.73
CA ASN A 165 1.47 -6.14 -27.63
C ASN A 165 0.12 -6.64 -28.18
N ARG A 166 0.19 -7.59 -29.14
CA ARG A 166 -1.01 -8.16 -29.81
C ARG A 166 -1.97 -8.89 -28.87
N TYR A 167 -1.50 -9.49 -27.79
CA TYR A 167 -2.36 -10.16 -26.81
C TYR A 167 -3.11 -9.13 -25.95
N SER A 168 -2.42 -8.08 -25.49
CA SER A 168 -3.02 -6.96 -24.78
C SER A 168 -4.11 -6.29 -25.60
N MET A 169 -3.81 -5.97 -26.86
CA MET A 169 -4.80 -5.47 -27.82
C MET A 169 -6.03 -6.38 -27.89
N LYS A 170 -5.83 -7.70 -28.06
CA LYS A 170 -6.92 -8.68 -28.19
C LYS A 170 -7.83 -8.71 -26.96
N ILE A 171 -7.27 -8.68 -25.74
CA ILE A 171 -8.08 -8.73 -24.52
C ILE A 171 -8.90 -7.45 -24.32
N PHE A 172 -8.33 -6.26 -24.58
CA PHE A 172 -9.09 -5.01 -24.53
C PHE A 172 -10.21 -4.97 -25.56
N PHE A 173 -9.96 -5.43 -26.79
CA PHE A 173 -11.00 -5.53 -27.82
C PHE A 173 -12.12 -6.48 -27.40
N GLU A 174 -11.81 -7.63 -26.79
CA GLU A 174 -12.85 -8.55 -26.33
C GLU A 174 -13.67 -7.94 -25.18
N ILE A 175 -13.03 -7.26 -24.22
CA ILE A 175 -13.72 -6.53 -23.13
C ILE A 175 -14.68 -5.48 -23.70
N ARG A 176 -14.21 -4.62 -24.61
CA ARG A 176 -15.04 -3.57 -25.23
C ARG A 176 -16.17 -4.15 -26.06
N LYS A 177 -15.93 -5.27 -26.75
CA LYS A 177 -16.97 -6.00 -27.48
C LYS A 177 -18.05 -6.54 -26.54
N GLN A 178 -17.70 -7.11 -25.39
CA GLN A 178 -18.69 -7.58 -24.42
C GLN A 178 -19.48 -6.40 -23.82
N LYS A 179 -18.78 -5.32 -23.43
CA LYS A 179 -19.38 -4.06 -22.96
C LYS A 179 -20.41 -3.51 -23.96
N TYR A 180 -20.08 -3.53 -25.26
CA TYR A 180 -20.98 -3.12 -26.34
C TYR A 180 -22.20 -4.03 -26.48
N LEU A 181 -22.00 -5.36 -26.48
CA LEU A 181 -23.09 -6.32 -26.61
C LEU A 181 -24.08 -6.22 -25.45
N GLU A 182 -23.61 -6.03 -24.22
CA GLU A 182 -24.48 -5.80 -23.06
C GLU A 182 -25.25 -4.48 -23.13
N ALA A 183 -24.62 -3.40 -23.62
CA ALA A 183 -25.31 -2.13 -23.82
C ALA A 183 -26.47 -2.29 -24.83
N LEU A 184 -26.26 -3.05 -25.91
CA LEU A 184 -27.32 -3.38 -26.87
C LEU A 184 -28.44 -4.21 -26.26
N ASP A 185 -28.12 -5.23 -25.47
CA ASP A 185 -29.11 -6.09 -24.80
C ASP A 185 -30.00 -5.28 -23.84
N ARG A 186 -29.40 -4.31 -23.13
CA ARG A 186 -30.11 -3.34 -22.27
C ARG A 186 -30.83 -2.23 -23.04
N GLN A 187 -30.80 -2.26 -24.37
CA GLN A 187 -31.34 -1.22 -25.27
C GLN A 187 -30.74 0.19 -25.05
N ASP A 188 -29.57 0.29 -24.44
CA ASP A 188 -28.83 1.54 -24.23
C ASP A 188 -27.95 1.85 -25.45
N LYS A 189 -28.61 2.34 -26.50
CA LYS A 189 -27.95 2.67 -27.77
C LYS A 189 -26.96 3.83 -27.63
N ALA A 190 -27.17 4.74 -26.68
CA ALA A 190 -26.26 5.86 -26.46
C ALA A 190 -24.92 5.34 -25.95
N LYS A 191 -24.95 4.49 -24.91
CA LYS A 191 -23.76 3.84 -24.37
C LYS A 191 -23.06 2.94 -25.41
N ALA A 192 -23.82 2.22 -26.22
CA ALA A 192 -23.25 1.38 -27.28
C ALA A 192 -22.46 2.21 -28.32
N VAL A 193 -22.94 3.39 -28.70
CA VAL A 193 -22.23 4.28 -29.64
C VAL A 193 -20.97 4.89 -29.00
N GLU A 194 -21.04 5.27 -27.72
CA GLU A 194 -19.89 5.79 -26.98
C GLU A 194 -18.72 4.78 -26.96
N ILE A 195 -19.00 3.51 -26.68
CA ILE A 195 -18.00 2.44 -26.63
C ILE A 195 -17.28 2.24 -27.98
N LEU A 196 -17.93 2.49 -29.11
CA LEU A 196 -17.30 2.40 -30.43
C LEU A 196 -16.30 3.53 -30.71
N GLY A 197 -16.33 4.61 -29.92
CA GLY A 197 -15.41 5.74 -30.02
C GLY A 197 -14.19 5.65 -29.10
N GLU A 198 -14.15 4.68 -28.18
CA GLU A 198 -13.04 4.41 -27.24
C GLU A 198 -11.90 3.60 -27.88
#